data_AF-A0A7K1VKB5-F1
#
_entry.id   AF-A0A7K1VKB5-F1
#
_cell.length_a   1.000
_cell.length_b   1.000
_cell.length_c   1.000
_cell.angle_alpha   90.00
_cell.angle_beta   90.00
_cell.angle_gamma   90.00
#
_symmetry.space_group_name_H-M   'P 1'
#
loop_
_entity.id
_entity.type
_entity.pdbx_description
1 polymer ?
#
loop_
_entity_poly.entity_id
_entity_poly.type
_entity_poly.pdbx_seq_one_letter_code
_entity_poly.pdbx_strand_id
1 'polypeptide(L)'
;MSLGLAILGRPGADRGEGRRGERLQELTKSAELLIERIDRMDPNELGDFLRTDVLQELLDKRVGQVGRYERGIFADAFKVLIEENFDVVNLEQCWRAS
;
A
#
# COMPACT_ATOMS: atom_id res chain seq x y z
N MET A 1 -7.72 0.32 -8.47
CA MET A 1 -9.18 0.14 -8.24
C MET A 1 -9.47 -0.39 -6.81
N SER A 2 -8.53 -0.34 -5.86
CA SER A 2 -8.69 -0.93 -4.51
C SER A 2 -9.26 0.05 -3.48
N LEU A 3 -8.79 1.30 -3.46
CA LEU A 3 -9.27 2.33 -2.53
C LEU A 3 -10.78 2.57 -2.63
N GLY A 4 -11.30 2.68 -3.86
CA GLY A 4 -12.74 2.81 -4.11
C GLY A 4 -13.55 1.60 -3.64
N LEU A 5 -13.00 0.37 -3.72
CA LEU A 5 -13.65 -0.84 -3.19
C LEU A 5 -13.58 -0.93 -1.67
N ALA A 6 -12.47 -0.49 -1.07
CA ALA A 6 -12.29 -0.46 0.37
C ALA A 6 -13.31 0.48 1.03
N ILE A 7 -13.50 1.67 0.44
CA ILE A 7 -14.40 2.72 0.92
C ILE A 7 -15.86 2.47 0.50
N LEU A 8 -16.14 2.29 -0.79
CA LEU A 8 -17.51 2.26 -1.33
C LEU A 8 -18.12 0.84 -1.35
N GLY A 9 -17.29 -0.20 -1.29
CA GLY A 9 -17.73 -1.58 -1.54
C GLY A 9 -17.81 -1.92 -3.03
N ARG A 10 -18.07 -3.20 -3.34
CA ARG A 10 -18.28 -3.64 -4.73
C ARG A 10 -19.64 -3.14 -5.23
N PRO A 11 -19.77 -2.77 -6.52
CA PRO A 11 -21.08 -2.44 -7.09
C PRO A 11 -22.10 -3.54 -6.81
N GLY A 12 -23.23 -3.20 -6.19
CA GLY A 12 -24.27 -4.14 -5.75
C GLY A 12 -24.23 -4.51 -4.25
N ALA A 13 -23.16 -4.20 -3.53
CA ALA A 13 -23.12 -4.25 -2.07
C ALA A 13 -23.42 -2.85 -1.53
N ASP A 14 -24.69 -2.49 -1.39
CA ASP A 14 -25.08 -1.18 -0.86
C ASP A 14 -24.70 -1.07 0.63
N ARG A 15 -23.52 -0.51 0.89
CA ARG A 15 -23.09 -0.15 2.23
C ARG A 15 -23.61 1.26 2.47
N GLY A 16 -24.59 1.41 3.36
CA GLY A 16 -25.19 2.70 3.70
C GLY A 16 -24.13 3.76 4.01
N GLU A 17 -24.44 5.02 3.69
CA GLU A 17 -23.51 6.16 3.69
C GLU A 17 -22.68 6.29 4.97
N GLY A 18 -23.26 5.99 6.14
CA GLY A 18 -22.55 6.01 7.44
C GLY A 18 -21.34 5.08 7.51
N ARG A 19 -21.44 3.83 7.01
CA ARG A 19 -20.33 2.86 7.02
C ARG A 19 -19.18 3.25 6.08
N ARG A 20 -19.46 4.05 5.05
CA ARG A 20 -18.44 4.54 4.11
C ARG A 20 -17.57 5.60 4.78
N GLY A 21 -18.19 6.48 5.55
CA GLY A 21 -17.49 7.49 6.35
C GLY A 21 -16.61 6.86 7.42
N GLU A 22 -17.14 5.89 8.17
CA GLU A 22 -16.40 5.16 9.21
C GLU A 22 -15.15 4.47 8.65
N ARG A 23 -15.29 3.73 7.54
CA ARG A 23 -14.14 3.05 6.91
C ARG A 23 -13.09 4.02 6.36
N LEU A 24 -13.52 5.15 5.80
CA LEU A 24 -12.58 6.15 5.33
C LEU A 24 -11.80 6.72 6.52
N GLN A 25 -12.47 7.03 7.63
CA GLN A 25 -11.82 7.50 8.85
C GLN A 25 -10.85 6.46 9.42
N GLU A 26 -11.24 5.17 9.45
CA GLU A 26 -10.36 4.08 9.87
C GLU A 26 -9.11 3.97 8.98
N LEU A 27 -9.28 3.98 7.66
CA LEU A 27 -8.16 3.92 6.71
C LEU A 27 -7.23 5.14 6.83
N THR A 28 -7.79 6.34 6.97
CA THR A 28 -7.02 7.56 7.19
C THR A 28 -6.23 7.46 8.48
N LYS A 29 -6.84 7.02 9.58
CA LYS A 29 -6.17 6.84 10.86
C LYS A 29 -5.05 5.79 10.79
N SER A 30 -5.29 4.65 10.12
CA SER A 30 -4.25 3.63 9.92
C SER A 30 -3.07 4.17 9.10
N ALA A 31 -3.34 4.97 8.07
CA ALA A 31 -2.29 5.62 7.27
C ALA A 31 -1.51 6.65 8.09
N GLU A 32 -2.17 7.47 8.92
CA GLU A 32 -1.53 8.43 9.84
C GLU A 32 -0.63 7.71 10.85
N LEU A 33 -1.10 6.59 11.44
CA LEU A 33 -0.28 5.78 12.35
C LEU A 33 0.95 5.20 11.67
N LEU A 34 0.84 4.78 10.41
CA LEU A 34 1.99 4.33 9.63
C LEU A 34 2.99 5.47 9.39
N ILE A 35 2.50 6.67 9.04
CA ILE A 35 3.36 7.85 8.84
C ILE A 35 4.09 8.19 10.15
N GLU A 36 3.38 8.23 11.28
CA GLU A 36 4.00 8.48 12.58
C GLU A 36 5.05 7.42 12.94
N ARG A 37 4.81 6.14 12.59
CA ARG A 37 5.78 5.07 12.78
C ARG A 37 7.03 5.30 11.94
N ILE A 38 6.86 5.66 10.67
CA ILE A 38 7.96 5.95 9.72
C ILE A 38 8.77 7.17 10.19
N ASP A 39 8.12 8.24 10.64
CA ASP A 39 8.77 9.47 11.11
C ASP A 39 9.63 9.25 12.37
N ARG A 40 9.38 8.17 13.12
CA ARG A 40 10.16 7.80 14.32
C ARG A 40 11.28 6.81 14.04
N MET A 41 11.33 6.21 12.85
CA MET A 41 12.39 5.26 12.49
C MET A 41 13.70 5.98 12.24
N ASP A 42 14.81 5.39 12.68
CA ASP A 42 16.12 5.82 12.23
C ASP A 42 16.41 5.36 10.79
N PRO A 43 17.46 5.85 10.12
CA PRO A 43 17.74 5.50 8.73
C PRO A 43 17.93 4.00 8.46
N ASN A 44 18.46 3.22 9.41
CA ASN A 44 18.62 1.77 9.26
C ASN A 44 17.27 1.07 9.40
N GLU A 45 16.50 1.42 10.42
CA GLU A 45 15.14 0.89 10.64
C GLU A 45 14.23 1.22 9.46
N LEU A 46 14.34 2.42 8.89
CA LEU A 46 13.62 2.83 7.70
C LEU A 46 14.03 2.01 6.48
N GLY A 47 15.34 1.76 6.31
CA GLY A 47 15.84 0.88 5.25
C GLY A 47 15.26 -0.54 5.36
N ASP A 48 15.29 -1.11 6.55
CA ASP A 48 14.76 -2.44 6.85
C ASP A 48 13.23 -2.50 6.68
N PHE A 49 12.53 -1.41 6.99
CA PHE A 49 11.09 -1.31 6.78
C PHE A 49 10.74 -1.20 5.29
N LEU A 50 11.45 -0.35 4.54
CA LEU A 50 11.17 -0.11 3.13
C LEU A 50 11.59 -1.28 2.24
N ARG A 51 12.58 -2.09 2.65
CA ARG A 51 13.09 -3.25 1.89
C ARG A 51 13.44 -2.86 0.44
N THR A 52 14.22 -1.78 0.30
CA THR A 52 14.57 -1.22 -1.02
C THR A 52 15.45 -2.14 -1.86
N ASP A 53 16.16 -3.06 -1.22
CA ASP A 53 16.87 -4.17 -1.85
C ASP A 53 15.91 -5.04 -2.68
N VAL A 54 14.79 -5.48 -2.10
CA VAL A 54 13.76 -6.26 -2.79
C VAL A 54 13.12 -5.44 -3.91
N LEU A 55 12.85 -4.16 -3.67
CA LEU A 55 12.30 -3.27 -4.68
C LEU A 55 13.25 -3.11 -5.88
N GLN A 56 14.55 -2.95 -5.64
CA GLN A 56 15.56 -2.86 -6.70
C GLN A 56 15.60 -4.14 -7.55
N GLU A 57 15.58 -5.32 -6.92
CA GLU A 57 15.53 -6.61 -7.64
C GLU A 57 14.33 -6.70 -8.59
N LEU A 58 13.18 -6.20 -8.17
CA LEU A 58 11.97 -6.19 -9.01
C LEU A 58 12.09 -5.20 -10.15
N LEU A 59 12.66 -4.01 -9.90
CA LEU A 59 12.80 -2.94 -10.89
C LEU A 59 13.93 -3.17 -11.90
N ASP A 60 14.90 -4.07 -11.63
CA ASP A 60 16.03 -4.36 -12.52
C ASP A 60 15.64 -5.13 -13.82
N LYS A 61 14.34 -5.23 -14.12
CA LYS A 61 13.87 -5.81 -15.37
C LYS A 61 13.91 -4.78 -16.50
N ARG A 62 14.64 -5.10 -17.57
CA ARG A 62 14.56 -4.36 -18.85
C ARG A 62 13.18 -4.52 -19.48
N VAL A 63 12.30 -3.57 -19.22
CA VAL A 63 10.97 -3.47 -19.84
C VAL A 63 10.97 -2.44 -20.97
N GLY A 64 10.39 -2.79 -22.11
CA GLY A 64 10.34 -1.93 -23.30
C GLY A 64 9.41 -0.72 -23.19
N GLN A 65 8.66 -0.58 -22.08
CA GLN A 65 7.77 0.56 -21.82
C GLN A 65 8.16 1.25 -20.51
N VAL A 66 8.90 2.36 -20.63
CA VAL A 66 9.38 3.17 -19.52
C VAL A 66 8.22 3.56 -18.59
N GLY A 67 8.33 3.21 -17.31
CA GLY A 67 7.41 3.62 -16.26
C GLY A 67 6.12 2.82 -16.16
N ARG A 68 5.71 2.00 -17.16
CA ARG A 68 4.45 1.24 -17.05
C ARG A 68 4.57 0.09 -16.07
N TYR A 69 5.72 -0.58 -16.09
CA TYR A 69 6.00 -1.72 -15.22
C TYR A 69 6.09 -1.28 -13.77
N GLU A 70 6.85 -0.22 -13.52
CA GLU A 70 7.07 0.39 -12.23
C GLU A 70 5.76 0.88 -11.63
N ARG A 71 4.92 1.56 -12.43
CA ARG A 71 3.55 1.95 -12.00
C ARG A 71 2.69 0.75 -11.62
N GLY A 72 2.86 -0.40 -12.27
CA GLY A 72 2.18 -1.64 -11.92
C GLY A 72 2.61 -2.16 -10.54
N ILE A 73 3.93 -2.30 -10.35
CA ILE A 73 4.51 -2.73 -9.06
C ILE A 73 4.00 -1.86 -7.92
N PHE A 74 4.10 -0.53 -8.05
CA PHE A 74 3.65 0.38 -6.99
C PHE A 74 2.15 0.28 -6.73
N ALA A 75 1.33 0.16 -7.79
CA ALA A 75 -0.11 0.05 -7.65
C ALA A 75 -0.53 -1.25 -6.93
N ASP A 76 0.12 -2.36 -7.23
CA ASP A 76 -0.16 -3.66 -6.60
C ASP A 76 0.35 -3.70 -5.16
N ALA A 77 1.52 -3.14 -4.90
CA ALA A 77 2.07 -2.99 -3.55
C ALA A 77 1.17 -2.14 -2.64
N PHE A 78 0.74 -0.96 -3.08
CA PHE A 78 -0.16 -0.12 -2.28
C PHE A 78 -1.55 -0.72 -2.13
N LYS A 79 -1.99 -1.53 -3.08
CA LYS A 79 -3.23 -2.29 -2.92
C LYS A 79 -3.10 -3.29 -1.76
N VAL A 80 -2.03 -4.08 -1.72
CA VAL A 80 -1.79 -5.02 -0.61
C VAL A 80 -1.63 -4.25 0.71
N LEU A 81 -0.91 -3.13 0.73
CA LEU A 81 -0.78 -2.31 1.93
C LEU A 81 -2.13 -1.86 2.50
N ILE A 82 -3.08 -1.48 1.64
CA ILE A 82 -4.45 -1.11 2.03
C ILE A 82 -5.26 -2.35 2.47
N GLU A 83 -5.10 -3.49 1.79
CA GLU A 83 -5.78 -4.75 2.13
C GLU A 83 -5.34 -5.31 3.49
N GLU A 84 -4.07 -5.12 3.85
CA GLU A 84 -3.48 -5.45 5.16
C GLU A 84 -3.72 -4.35 6.21
N ASN A 85 -4.53 -3.32 5.91
CA ASN A 85 -4.82 -2.21 6.81
C ASN A 85 -3.56 -1.52 7.39
N PHE A 86 -2.51 -1.41 6.58
CA PHE A 86 -1.21 -0.85 6.97
C PHE A 86 -0.50 -1.58 8.13
N ASP A 87 -0.99 -2.77 8.53
CA ASP A 87 -0.39 -3.61 9.56
C ASP A 87 0.65 -4.56 8.94
N VAL A 88 1.79 -3.97 8.57
CA VAL A 88 2.89 -4.70 7.93
C VAL A 88 4.17 -4.56 8.73
N VAL A 89 4.92 -5.66 8.85
CA VAL A 89 6.25 -5.64 9.50
C VAL A 89 7.21 -4.80 8.66
N ASN A 90 7.22 -5.00 7.35
CA ASN A 90 7.96 -4.26 6.33
C ASN A 90 7.22 -4.32 4.98
N LEU A 91 7.73 -3.63 3.95
CA LEU A 91 7.10 -3.55 2.63
C LEU A 91 7.44 -4.71 1.68
N GLU A 92 8.23 -5.71 2.09
CA GLU A 92 8.62 -6.81 1.21
C GLU A 92 7.41 -7.57 0.64
N GLN A 93 6.41 -7.87 1.48
CA GLN A 93 5.19 -8.53 1.03
C GLN A 93 4.38 -7.67 0.03
N CYS A 94 4.46 -6.34 0.17
CA CYS A 94 3.81 -5.42 -0.76
C CYS A 94 4.54 -5.46 -2.11
N TRP A 95 5.87 -5.44 -2.12
CA TRP A 95 6.67 -5.52 -3.34
C TRP A 95 6.47 -6.84 -4.09
N ARG A 96 6.39 -7.96 -3.36
CA ARG A 96 6.20 -9.30 -3.95
C ARG A 96 4.76 -9.59 -4.41
N ALA A 97 3.84 -8.64 -4.28
CA ALA A 97 2.46 -8.78 -4.73
C ALA A 97 2.28 -8.62 -6.26
N SER A 98 3.30 -8.12 -6.97
CA SER A 98 3.29 -7.88 -8.43
C SER A 98 3.71 -9.08 -9.26
#